data_AF-A0A380NXV7-F1
#
_entry.id   AF-A0A380NXV7-F1
#
_cell.length_a   1.000
_cell.length_b   1.000
_cell.length_c   1.000
_cell.angle_alpha   90.00
_cell.angle_beta   90.00
_cell.angle_gamma   90.00
#
_symmetry.space_group_name_H-M   'P 1'
#
loop_
_entity.id
_entity.type
_entity.pdbx_description
1 polymer ?
#
loop_
_entity_poly.entity_id
_entity_poly.type
_entity_poly.pdbx_seq_one_letter_code
_entity_poly.pdbx_strand_id
1 'polypeptide(L)' 'MKVSVNWLREYMPIALPANELAEKISRTAVEVEGQYRPQGNMKNVVIAKVCLLYHTLILIT' A
#
# COMPACT_ATOMS: atom_id res chain seq x y z
N MET A 1 4.26 15.64 -3.53
CA MET A 1 2.90 15.11 -3.25
C MET A 1 2.88 13.63 -3.58
N LYS A 2 2.20 12.78 -2.79
CA LYS A 2 2.11 11.33 -3.06
C LYS A 2 0.75 11.01 -3.65
N VAL A 3 0.72 10.24 -4.74
CA VAL A 3 -0.51 9.82 -5.42
C VAL A 3 -0.45 8.32 -5.66
N SER A 4 -1.55 7.62 -5.38
CA SER A 4 -1.66 6.19 -5.63
C SER A 4 -1.85 5.92 -7.12
N VAL A 5 -1.00 5.06 -7.69
CA VAL A 5 -1.14 4.63 -9.09
C VAL A 5 -2.43 3.83 -9.30
N ASN A 6 -2.89 3.08 -8.29
CA ASN A 6 -4.16 2.34 -8.38
C ASN A 6 -5.35 3.30 -8.45
N TRP A 7 -5.33 4.37 -7.64
CA TRP A 7 -6.36 5.40 -7.69
C TRP A 7 -6.38 6.11 -9.05
N LEU A 8 -5.21 6.42 -9.62
CA LEU A 8 -5.13 7.06 -10.95
C LEU A 8 -5.74 6.17 -12.06
N ARG A 9 -5.60 4.84 -11.94
CA ARG A 9 -6.13 3.88 -12.91
C ARG A 9 -7.66 3.81 -12.92
N GLU A 10 -8.33 4.25 -11.85
CA GLU A 10 -9.79 4.32 -11.81
C GLU A 10 -10.33 5.40 -12.75
N TYR A 11 -9.53 6.43 -13.06
CA TYR A 11 -9.92 7.55 -13.93
C TYR A 11 -9.40 7.43 -15.36
N MET A 12 -8.32 6.68 -15.59
CA MET A 12 -7.73 6.50 -16.91
C MET A 12 -7.13 5.11 -17.07
N PRO A 13 -7.35 4.41 -18.20
CA PRO A 13 -6.76 3.11 -18.45
C PRO A 13 -5.26 3.22 -18.69
N ILE A 14 -4.46 3.13 -17.62
CA ILE A 14 -3.00 3.19 -17.66
C ILE A 14 -2.43 1.77 -17.59
N ALA A 15 -1.95 1.28 -18.74
CA ALA A 15 -1.31 -0.04 -18.85
C ALA A 15 0.20 -0.03 -18.51
N LEU A 16 0.77 1.14 -18.21
CA LEU A 16 2.20 1.28 -17.97
C LEU A 16 2.60 0.83 -16.54
N PRO A 17 3.81 0.26 -16.38
CA PRO A 17 4.38 0.01 -15.06
C PRO A 17 4.70 1.33 -14.34
N ALA A 18 4.70 1.30 -13.00
CA ALA A 18 4.86 2.51 -12.17
C ALA A 18 6.16 3.27 -12.45
N ASN A 19 7.24 2.57 -12.81
CA ASN A 19 8.52 3.20 -13.18
C ASN A 19 8.40 4.07 -14.43
N GLU A 20 7.88 3.49 -15.51
CA GLU A 20 7.74 4.21 -16.79
C GLU A 20 6.71 5.34 -16.69
N LEU A 21 5.66 5.14 -15.90
CA LEU A 21 4.68 6.18 -15.63
C LEU A 21 5.31 7.37 -14.91
N ALA A 22 6.12 7.11 -13.87
CA ALA A 22 6.83 8.16 -13.13
C ALA A 22 7.79 8.94 -14.04
N GLU A 23 8.54 8.25 -14.89
CA GLU A 23 9.47 8.90 -15.83
C GLU A 23 8.73 9.79 -16.84
N LYS A 24 7.63 9.31 -17.42
CA LYS A 24 6.82 10.11 -18.35
C LYS A 24 6.24 11.35 -17.70
N ILE A 25 5.66 11.22 -16.51
CA ILE A 25 5.10 12.36 -15.75
C ILE A 25 6.19 13.38 -15.42
N SER A 26 7.38 12.90 -15.01
CA SER A 26 8.53 13.75 -14.73
C SER A 26 9.03 14.54 -15.93
N ARG A 27 8.88 13.99 -17.14
CA ARG A 27 9.28 14.66 -18.39
C ARG A 27 8.22 15.64 -18.92
N THR A 28 6.94 15.37 -18.70
CA THR A 28 5.86 16.11 -19.38
C THR A 28 5.07 17.07 -18.50
N ALA A 29 5.02 16.86 -17.19
CA ALA A 29 4.09 17.58 -16.32
C ALA A 29 4.75 18.11 -15.05
N VAL A 30 5.26 17.21 -14.21
CA VAL A 30 5.74 17.54 -12.85
C VAL A 30 6.84 16.57 -12.46
N GLU A 31 7.92 17.08 -11.88
CA GLU A 31 9.03 16.28 -11.37
C GLU A 31 8.55 15.25 -10.32
N VAL A 32 9.00 14.00 -10.49
CA VAL A 32 8.68 12.90 -9.57
C VAL A 32 9.92 12.51 -8.79
N GLU A 33 9.98 12.92 -7.52
CA GLU A 33 11.13 12.66 -6.63
C GLU A 33 11.39 11.16 -6.37
N GLY A 34 10.37 10.31 -6.48
CA GLY A 34 10.54 8.87 -6.27
C GLY A 34 9.24 8.09 -6.20
N GLN A 35 9.39 6.77 -6.02
CA GLN A 35 8.28 5.83 -5.92
C GLN A 35 8.30 5.10 -4.59
N TYR A 36 7.11 4.82 -4.06
CA TYR A 36 6.94 4.11 -2.81
C TYR A 36 6.03 2.90 -3.00
N ARG A 37 6.46 1.73 -2.50
CA ARG A 37 5.66 0.51 -2.45
C ARG A 37 5.26 0.23 -1.00
N PRO A 38 3.98 0.49 -0.61
CA PRO A 38 3.53 0.32 0.78
C PRO A 38 3.70 -1.10 1.32
N GLN A 39 3.60 -2.11 0.45
CA GLN A 39 3.66 -3.51 0.84
C GLN A 39 5.08 -4.00 1.19
N GLY A 40 6.13 -3.33 0.68
CA GLY A 40 7.52 -3.73 0.88
C GLY A 40 7.76 -5.23 0.64
N ASN A 41 8.42 -5.88 1.62
CA ASN A 41 8.71 -7.32 1.65
C ASN A 41 7.83 -8.09 2.65
N MET A 42 6.66 -7.56 3.04
CA MET A 42 5.80 -8.20 4.03
C MET A 42 5.27 -9.55 3.48
N LYS A 43 5.54 -10.63 4.22
CA LYS A 43 5.03 -11.98 3.93
C LYS A 43 4.14 -12.43 5.08
N ASN A 44 3.10 -13.22 4.79
CA ASN A 44 2.17 -13.80 5.77
C ASN A 44 1.28 -12.79 6.52
N VAL A 45 1.00 -11.62 5.95
CA VAL A 45 0.02 -10.66 6.51
C VAL A 45 -1.37 -11.03 6.03
N VAL A 46 -2.26 -11.34 6.95
CA VAL A 46 -3.66 -11.72 6.68
C VAL A 46 -4.61 -10.94 7.58
N ILE A 47 -5.85 -10.75 7.10
CA ILE A 47 -6.92 -10.16 7.91
C ILE A 47 -7.54 -11.28 8.74
N ALA A 48 -7.49 -11.15 10.06
CA ALA A 48 -8.10 -12.09 11.00
C ALA A 48 -9.04 -11.37 11.95
N LYS A 49 -10.11 -12.05 12.36
CA LYS A 49 -11.03 -11.58 13.41
C LYS A 49 -10.63 -12.26 14.72
N VAL A 50 -10.42 -11.47 15.77
CA VAL A 50 -10.17 -12.00 17.13
C VAL A 50 -11.49 -12.50 17.71
N CYS A 51 -11.55 -13.77 18.11
CA CYS A 51 -12.78 -14.40 18.60
C CYS A 51 -12.99 -14.30 20.12
N LEU A 52 -11.95 -14.31 20.95
CA LEU A 52 -12.07 -14.21 22.41
C LEU A 52 -10.70 -13.97 23.06
N LEU A 53 -10.65 -13.09 24.07
CA LEU A 53 -9.45 -12.78 24.84
C LEU A 53 -9.77 -13.06 26.31
N TYR A 54 -9.36 -14.22 26.83
CA TYR A 54 -9.60 -14.56 28.23
C TYR A 54 -8.59 -13.82 29.12
N HIS A 55 -9.05 -12.81 29.85
CA HIS A 55 -8.29 -12.15 30.94
C HIS A 55 -9.08 -12.29 32.24
N THR A 56 -9.09 -13.46 32.87
CA THR A 56 -9.44 -13.58 34.30
C THR A 56 -8.99 -14.92 34.90
N LEU A 57 -8.49 -14.85 36.14
CA LEU A 57 -8.32 -15.93 37.14
C LEU A 57 -7.02 -16.75 37.10
N ILE A 58 -5.89 -16.11 37.42
CA ILE A 58 -4.82 -16.74 38.25
C ILE A 58 -4.83 -16.02 39.60
N LEU A 59 -5.89 -16.25 40.36
CA LEU A 59 -5.98 -16.01 41.79
C LEU A 59 -6.90 -17.15 42.24
N ILE A 60 -6.45 -17.96 43.21
CA ILE A 60 -7.00 -19.26 43.66
C ILE A 60 -6.30 -20.49 43.04
N THR A 61 -5.07 -20.73 43.46
CA THR A 61 -4.56 -22.05 43.90
C THR A 61 -3.45 -21.79 44.90
#